data_AF-A0A183FQG4-F1
#
_entry.id   AF-A0A183FQG4-F1
#
_cell.length_a   1.000
_cell.length_b   1.000
_cell.length_c   1.000
_cell.angle_alpha   90.00
_cell.angle_beta   90.00
_cell.angle_gamma   90.00
#
_symmetry.space_group_name_H-M   'P 1'
#
loop_
_entity.id
_entity.type
_entity.pdbx_description
1 polymer ?
#
loop_
_entity_poly.entity_id
_entity_poly.type
_entity_poly.pdbx_seq_one_letter_code
_entity_poly.pdbx_strand_id
1 'polypeptide(L)' 'MQECRREINESLVASNRFSITVMRKEQHNLRNHFETLCKRLGAMIECVEPVTRGGCGDKAAVMMLRFITVGFSR' A
#
# COMPACT_ATOMS: atom_id res chain seq x y z
N MET A 1 -5.62 11.39 -8.95
CA MET A 1 -5.95 10.10 -8.27
C MET A 1 -6.22 8.97 -9.26
N GLN A 2 -6.96 9.23 -10.34
CA GLN A 2 -7.14 8.26 -11.43
C GLN A 2 -5.79 7.84 -12.06
N GLU A 3 -4.80 8.74 -12.03
CA GLU A 3 -3.44 8.52 -12.49
C GLU A 3 -2.72 7.38 -11.74
N CYS A 4 -3.05 7.16 -10.47
CA CYS A 4 -2.44 6.12 -9.63
C CYS A 4 -3.27 4.83 -9.57
N ARG A 5 -4.27 4.68 -10.46
CA ARG A 5 -5.20 3.55 -10.44
C ARG A 5 -4.47 2.21 -10.55
N ARG A 6 -3.39 2.14 -11.32
CA ARG A 6 -2.59 0.91 -11.47
C ARG A 6 -1.95 0.52 -10.16
N GLU A 7 -1.22 1.44 -9.53
CA GLU A 7 -0.48 1.22 -8.29
C GLU A 7 -1.44 0.90 -7.13
N ILE A 8 -2.60 1.56 -7.08
CA ILE A 8 -3.67 1.26 -6.12
C ILE A 8 -4.22 -0.15 -6.33
N ASN A 9 -4.49 -0.55 -7.57
CA ASN A 9 -4.99 -1.90 -7.85
C ASN A 9 -3.96 -2.98 -7.51
N GLU A 10 -2.69 -2.76 -7.84
CA GLU A 10 -1.62 -3.71 -7.54
C GLU A 10 -1.37 -3.84 -6.03
N SER A 11 -1.43 -2.74 -5.27
CA SER A 11 -1.32 -2.78 -3.81
C SER A 11 -2.49 -3.52 -3.17
N LEU A 12 -3.72 -3.35 -3.68
CA LEU A 12 -4.90 -4.10 -3.24
C LEU A 12 -4.75 -5.60 -3.51
N VAL A 13 -4.30 -5.99 -4.71
CA VAL A 13 -4.07 -7.39 -5.07
C VAL A 13 -3.01 -8.02 -4.14
N ALA A 14 -1.89 -7.32 -3.91
CA ALA A 14 -0.84 -7.79 -3.00
C ALA A 14 -1.34 -7.91 -1.55
N SER A 15 -2.15 -6.95 -1.09
CA SER A 15 -2.73 -6.95 0.26
C SER A 15 -3.65 -8.16 0.45
N ASN A 16 -4.56 -8.40 -0.49
CA ASN A 16 -5.46 -9.55 -0.44
C ASN A 16 -4.68 -10.88 -0.46
N ARG A 17 -3.65 -10.99 -1.30
CA ARG A 17 -2.80 -12.19 -1.36
C ARG A 17 -2.07 -12.45 -0.05
N PHE A 18 -1.50 -11.43 0.58
CA PHE A 18 -0.85 -11.57 1.86
C PHE A 18 -1.84 -11.95 2.98
N SER A 19 -3.01 -11.30 3.04
CA SER A 19 -4.07 -11.65 4.00
C SER A 19 -4.49 -13.12 3.87
N ILE A 20 -4.68 -13.61 2.65
CA ILE A 20 -5.00 -15.03 2.40
C ILE A 20 -3.87 -15.94 2.89
N THR A 21 -2.61 -15.60 2.61
CA THR A 21 -1.45 -16.38 3.07
C THR A 21 -1.34 -16.45 4.59
N VAL A 22 -1.64 -15.36 5.29
CA VAL A 22 -1.71 -15.34 6.76
C VAL A 22 -2.87 -16.22 7.25
N MET A 23 -4.07 -16.07 6.67
CA MET A 23 -5.24 -16.86 7.05
C MET A 23 -5.05 -18.36 6.81
N ARG A 24 -4.36 -18.73 5.73
CA ARG A 24 -4.07 -20.13 5.38
C ARG A 24 -2.84 -20.71 6.08
N LYS A 25 -2.13 -19.91 6.89
CA LYS A 25 -0.90 -20.30 7.58
C LYS A 25 0.18 -20.86 6.64
N GLU A 26 0.24 -20.33 5.41
CA GLU A 26 1.23 -20.74 4.39
C GLU A 26 2.61 -20.15 4.70
N GLN A 27 3.31 -20.71 5.70
CA GLN A 27 4.59 -20.18 6.20
C GLN A 27 5.65 -20.03 5.10
N HIS A 28 5.73 -20.98 4.16
CA HIS A 28 6.71 -20.94 3.06
C HIS A 28 6.54 -19.72 2.13
N ASN A 29 5.31 -19.21 1.99
CA ASN A 29 5.00 -18.07 1.12
C ASN A 29 4.95 -16.73 1.87
N LEU A 30 4.93 -16.76 3.20
CA LEU A 30 4.66 -15.59 4.03
C LEU A 30 5.67 -14.48 3.81
N ARG A 31 6.97 -14.81 3.82
CA ARG A 31 8.04 -13.83 3.58
C ARG A 31 7.95 -13.21 2.17
N ASN A 32 7.80 -14.04 1.15
CA ASN A 32 7.76 -13.58 -0.24
C ASN A 32 6.53 -12.68 -0.51
N HIS A 33 5.36 -13.08 -0.02
CA HIS A 33 4.15 -12.27 -0.16
C HIS A 33 4.21 -10.98 0.65
N PHE A 34 4.87 -10.99 1.82
CA PHE A 34 5.13 -9.78 2.59
C PHE A 34 6.06 -8.81 1.86
N GLU A 35 7.19 -9.28 1.34
CA GLU A 35 8.11 -8.46 0.54
C GLU A 35 7.42 -7.87 -0.70
N THR A 36 6.56 -8.66 -1.35
CA THR A 36 5.74 -8.19 -2.48
C THR A 36 4.77 -7.09 -2.05
N LEU A 37 4.10 -7.27 -0.91
CA LEU A 37 3.19 -6.27 -0.35
C LEU A 37 3.90 -4.94 -0.07
N CYS A 38 5.05 -4.98 0.61
CA CYS A 38 5.84 -3.79 0.89
C CYS A 38 6.24 -3.04 -0.38
N LYS A 39 6.69 -3.75 -1.42
CA LYS A 39 7.04 -3.14 -2.72
C LYS A 39 5.85 -2.43 -3.38
N ARG A 40 4.68 -3.08 -3.42
CA ARG A 40 3.48 -2.49 -4.05
C ARG A 40 2.91 -1.31 -3.27
N LEU A 41 2.98 -1.35 -1.95
CA LEU A 41 2.61 -0.21 -1.11
C LEU A 41 3.55 0.97 -1.30
N GLY A 42 4.86 0.73 -1.39
CA GLY A 42 5.85 1.77 -1.71
C GLY A 42 5.52 2.47 -3.03
N ALA A 43 5.31 1.71 -4.10
CA ALA A 43 4.94 2.27 -5.41
C ALA A 43 3.62 3.06 -5.38
N MET A 44 2.62 2.58 -4.64
CA MET A 44 1.36 3.30 -4.45
C MET A 44 1.57 4.63 -3.71
N ILE A 45 2.36 4.63 -2.65
CA ILE A 45 2.69 5.83 -1.89
C ILE A 45 3.41 6.84 -2.78
N GLU A 46 4.44 6.40 -3.52
CA GLU A 46 5.21 7.25 -4.44
C GLU A 46 4.34 7.91 -5.51
N CYS A 47 3.30 7.23 -5.99
CA CYS A 47 2.36 7.82 -6.95
C CYS A 47 1.37 8.79 -6.28
N VAL A 48 0.76 8.38 -5.16
CA VAL A 48 -0.38 9.09 -4.57
C VAL A 48 0.05 10.34 -3.80
N GLU A 49 1.22 10.32 -3.18
CA GLU A 49 1.76 11.43 -2.39
C GLU A 49 1.82 12.77 -3.15
N PRO A 50 2.43 12.86 -4.36
CA PRO A 50 2.49 14.11 -5.11
C PRO A 50 1.12 14.55 -5.63
N VAL A 51 0.26 13.60 -6.01
CA VAL A 51 -1.11 13.87 -6.46
C VAL A 51 -1.93 14.50 -5.34
N THR A 52 -1.85 13.94 -4.13
CA THR A 52 -2.57 14.46 -2.96
C THR A 52 -2.00 15.79 -2.49
N ARG A 53 -0.67 15.95 -2.51
CA ARG A 53 -0.04 17.24 -2.21
C ARG A 53 -0.50 18.32 -3.19
N GLY A 54 -0.45 18.04 -4.48
CA GLY A 54 -0.84 18.99 -5.53
C GLY A 54 -2.33 19.35 -5.50
N GLY A 55 -3.21 18.38 -5.24
CA GLY A 55 -4.66 18.60 -5.24
C GLY A 55 -5.26 19.06 -3.90
N CYS A 56 -4.68 18.65 -2.78
CA CYS A 56 -5.27 18.81 -1.44
C CYS A 56 -4.35 19.50 -0.43
N GLY A 57 -3.09 19.78 -0.80
CA GLY A 57 -2.09 20.43 0.03
C GLY A 57 -1.32 19.49 0.96
N ASP A 58 -0.24 20.02 1.55
CA ASP A 58 0.72 19.26 2.35
C ASP A 58 0.09 18.53 3.54
N LYS A 59 -0.81 19.19 4.27
CA LYS A 59 -1.46 18.58 5.45
C LYS A 59 -2.27 17.34 5.06
N ALA A 60 -2.97 17.39 3.92
CA ALA A 60 -3.75 16.26 3.43
C ALA A 60 -2.83 15.12 2.98
N ALA A 61 -1.74 15.43 2.27
CA ALA A 61 -0.74 14.44 1.88
C ALA A 61 -0.13 13.72 3.10
N VAL A 62 0.28 14.46 4.13
CA VAL A 62 0.82 13.88 5.37
C VAL A 62 -0.21 13.03 6.11
N MET A 63 -1.47 13.48 6.21
CA MET A 63 -2.54 12.67 6.83
C MET A 63 -2.80 11.38 6.06
N MET A 64 -2.80 11.43 4.73
CA MET A 64 -3.01 10.26 3.89
C MET A 64 -1.89 9.23 4.05
N LEU A 65 -0.63 9.68 4.03
CA LEU A 65 0.53 8.81 4.27
C LEU A 65 0.45 8.14 5.65
N ARG A 66 0.12 8.91 6.69
CA ARG A 66 -0.08 8.38 8.04
C ARG A 66 -1.15 7.28 8.04
N PHE A 67 -2.29 7.53 7.41
CA PHE A 67 -3.37 6.54 7.33
C PHE A 67 -2.93 5.24 6.65
N ILE A 68 -2.17 5.33 5.55
CA ILE A 68 -1.60 4.17 4.86
C ILE A 68 -0.63 3.41 5.79
N THR A 69 0.21 4.12 6.54
CA THR A 69 1.17 3.51 7.47
C THR A 69 0.54 2.93 8.74
N VAL A 70 -0.64 3.38 9.17
CA VAL A 70 -1.33 2.84 10.36
C VAL A 70 -1.67 1.36 10.20
N GLY A 71 -1.92 0.88 8.97
CA GLY A 71 -2.11 -0.55 8.71
C GLY A 71 -0.87 -1.43 8.89
N PHE A 72 0.32 -0.82 9.07
CA PHE A 72 1.62 -1.49 9.17
C PHE A 72 2.42 -1.09 10.43
N SER A 73 1.89 -0.16 11.22
CA SER A 73 2.50 0.29 12.46
C SER A 73 1.92 -0.55 13.61
N ARG A 74 2.82 -1.00 14.49
CA ARG A 74 2.59 -1.90 15.63
C ARG A 74 1.26 -1.73 16.36
#